data_AF-A0A2T6GCA2-F1
#
_entry.id   AF-A0A2T6GCA2-F1
#
_cell.length_a   1.000
_cell.length_b   1.000
_cell.length_c   1.000
_cell.angle_alpha   90.00
_cell.angle_beta   90.00
_cell.angle_gamma   90.00
#
_symmetry.space_group_name_H-M   'P 1'
#
loop_
_entity.id
_entity.type
_entity.pdbx_description
1 polymer ?
#
loop_
_entity_poly.entity_id
_entity_poly.type
_entity_poly.pdbx_seq_one_letter_code
_entity_poly.pdbx_strand_id
1 'polypeptide(L)'
;MPLEKAPHEPLADLLTLLRKVYPNGLDSRDYNRLLVLLYPHWCDRNLAQLMAQLTHRDADLILNDLYAAVTGQPPPAAELQALQDLLEQHGAWSILTDE
;
A
#
# COMPACT_ATOMS: atom_id res chain seq x y z
N MET A 1 -27.01 0.86 -17.72
CA MET A 1 -25.67 0.26 -17.90
C MET A 1 -25.11 0.83 -19.19
N PRO A 2 -23.92 1.46 -19.19
CA PRO A 2 -22.68 0.77 -18.82
C PRO A 2 -21.63 1.66 -18.13
N LEU A 3 -20.98 1.16 -17.09
CA LEU A 3 -19.60 1.53 -16.79
C LEU A 3 -18.94 0.24 -16.30
N GLU A 4 -18.31 -0.45 -17.25
CA GLU A 4 -17.33 -1.47 -16.97
C GLU A 4 -16.32 -0.84 -16.00
N LYS A 5 -16.19 -1.45 -14.83
CA LYS A 5 -15.35 -0.96 -13.74
C LYS A 5 -13.94 -0.74 -14.26
N ALA A 6 -13.57 0.52 -14.50
CA ALA A 6 -12.18 0.92 -14.49
C ALA A 6 -11.56 0.35 -13.20
N PRO A 7 -10.35 -0.21 -13.23
CA PRO A 7 -9.76 -0.80 -12.05
C PRO A 7 -9.62 0.31 -10.99
N HIS A 8 -10.55 0.34 -10.05
CA HIS A 8 -10.59 1.07 -8.79
C HIS A 8 -9.80 2.40 -8.79
N GLU A 9 -10.48 3.52 -9.10
CA GLU A 9 -10.00 4.90 -8.89
C GLU A 9 -9.21 5.13 -7.56
N PRO A 10 -9.57 4.54 -6.39
CA PRO A 10 -8.78 4.75 -5.17
C PRO A 10 -7.33 4.24 -5.22
N LEU A 11 -7.00 3.28 -6.08
CA LEU A 11 -5.62 2.77 -6.23
C LEU A 11 -4.69 3.82 -6.84
N ALA A 12 -5.17 4.54 -7.86
CA ALA A 12 -4.39 5.52 -8.58
C ALA A 12 -4.13 6.77 -7.73
N ASP A 13 -5.14 7.21 -6.97
CA ASP A 13 -5.02 8.32 -6.03
C ASP A 13 -4.08 7.98 -4.87
N LEU A 14 -4.23 6.80 -4.27
CA LEU A 14 -3.31 6.34 -3.22
C LEU A 14 -1.88 6.23 -3.74
N LEU A 15 -1.67 5.67 -4.94
CA LEU A 15 -0.35 5.58 -5.57
C LEU A 15 0.27 6.97 -5.77
N THR A 16 -0.53 7.93 -6.26
CA THR A 16 -0.09 9.31 -6.48
C THR A 16 0.32 9.99 -5.17
N LEU A 17 -0.42 9.72 -4.10
CA LEU A 17 -0.16 10.27 -2.77
C LEU A 17 1.06 9.62 -2.13
N LEU A 18 1.21 8.30 -2.23
CA LEU A 18 2.41 7.59 -1.78
C LEU A 18 3.66 8.10 -2.52
N ARG A 19 3.58 8.39 -3.82
CA ARG A 19 4.69 9.02 -4.55
C ARG A 19 5.01 10.44 -4.07
N LYS A 20 4.03 11.18 -3.53
CA LYS A 20 4.26 12.50 -2.93
C LYS A 20 4.89 12.39 -1.54
N VAL A 21 4.50 11.40 -0.74
CA VAL A 21 5.06 11.15 0.60
C VAL A 21 6.48 10.58 0.50
N TYR A 22 6.73 9.74 -0.52
CA TYR A 22 8.00 9.08 -0.78
C TYR A 22 8.62 9.54 -2.11
N PRO A 23 8.99 10.82 -2.27
CA PRO A 23 9.53 11.33 -3.52
C PRO A 23 10.93 10.77 -3.85
N ASN A 24 11.68 10.36 -2.82
CA ASN A 24 12.99 9.74 -2.95
C ASN A 24 12.95 8.22 -3.11
N GLY A 25 11.75 7.65 -3.29
CA GLY A 25 11.53 6.22 -3.32
C GLY A 25 11.25 5.63 -1.94
N LEU A 26 10.82 4.38 -1.96
CA LEU A 26 10.38 3.66 -0.78
C LEU A 26 11.55 2.91 -0.14
N ASP A 27 11.87 3.22 1.10
CA ASP A 27 12.86 2.47 1.86
C ASP A 27 12.39 1.04 2.12
N SER A 28 13.32 0.08 2.21
CA SER A 28 12.94 -1.34 2.44
C SER A 28 12.20 -1.56 3.77
N ARG A 29 12.40 -0.68 4.76
CA ARG A 29 11.64 -0.69 6.01
C ARG A 29 10.20 -0.22 5.81
N ASP A 30 9.99 0.89 5.12
CA ASP A 30 8.64 1.42 4.86
C ASP A 30 7.87 0.58 3.86
N TYR A 31 8.56 -0.10 2.94
CA TYR A 31 8.00 -1.13 2.07
C TYR A 31 7.28 -2.23 2.85
N ASN A 32 7.98 -2.88 3.78
CA ASN A 32 7.41 -3.97 4.55
C ASN A 32 6.26 -3.47 5.46
N ARG A 33 6.44 -2.28 6.06
CA ARG A 33 5.40 -1.63 6.87
C ARG A 33 4.13 -1.35 6.07
N LEU A 34 4.24 -0.81 4.86
CA LEU A 34 3.08 -0.57 3.98
C LEU A 34 2.36 -1.86 3.60
N LEU A 35 3.10 -2.93 3.29
CA LEU A 35 2.51 -4.23 2.99
C LEU A 35 1.64 -4.73 4.14
N VAL A 36 2.19 -4.75 5.36
CA VAL A 36 1.47 -5.24 6.54
C VAL A 36 0.33 -4.29 6.95
N LEU A 37 0.52 -2.97 6.82
CA LEU A 37 -0.50 -1.98 7.15
C LEU A 37 -1.72 -2.06 6.23
N LEU A 38 -1.49 -2.24 4.93
CA LEU A 38 -2.55 -2.25 3.92
C LEU A 38 -3.19 -3.63 3.74
N TYR A 39 -2.51 -4.71 4.12
CA TYR A 39 -3.00 -6.09 4.08
C TYR A 39 -4.42 -6.29 4.64
N PRO A 40 -4.79 -5.77 5.84
CA PRO A 40 -6.15 -5.93 6.36
C PRO A 40 -7.21 -5.14 5.58
N HIS A 41 -6.84 -4.13 4.80
CA HIS A 41 -7.76 -3.24 4.09
C HIS A 41 -7.92 -3.57 2.60
N TRP A 42 -6.96 -4.28 2.00
CA TRP A 42 -6.89 -4.54 0.56
C TRP A 42 -6.69 -6.02 0.26
N CYS A 43 -7.26 -6.49 -0.85
CA CYS A 43 -6.93 -7.82 -1.35
C CYS A 43 -5.47 -7.91 -1.78
N ASP A 44 -4.82 -9.06 -1.49
CA ASP A 44 -3.42 -9.34 -1.77
C ASP A 44 -2.97 -8.91 -3.18
N ARG A 45 -3.76 -9.24 -4.22
CA ARG A 45 -3.46 -8.87 -5.62
C ARG A 45 -3.48 -7.36 -5.86
N ASN A 46 -4.44 -6.64 -5.29
CA ASN A 46 -4.55 -5.19 -5.48
C ASN A 46 -3.41 -4.48 -4.77
N LEU A 47 -3.09 -4.91 -3.55
CA LEU A 47 -1.96 -4.41 -2.78
C LEU A 47 -0.64 -4.67 -3.51
N ALA A 48 -0.47 -5.88 -4.05
CA ALA A 48 0.71 -6.23 -4.83
C ALA A 48 0.85 -5.39 -6.11
N GLN A 49 -0.25 -5.14 -6.83
CA GLN A 49 -0.23 -4.25 -7.99
C GLN A 49 0.09 -2.79 -7.63
N LEU A 50 -0.44 -2.28 -6.53
CA LEU A 50 -0.14 -0.93 -6.04
C LEU A 50 1.37 -0.79 -5.76
N MET A 51 1.91 -1.72 -5.00
CA MET A 51 3.32 -1.71 -4.57
C MET A 51 4.27 -2.02 -5.73
N ALA A 52 3.85 -2.88 -6.68
CA ALA A 52 4.54 -3.10 -7.95
C ALA A 52 4.68 -1.81 -8.75
N GLN A 53 3.59 -1.04 -8.88
CA GLN A 53 3.62 0.25 -9.58
C GLN A 53 4.45 1.30 -8.83
N LEU A 54 4.43 1.29 -7.49
CA LEU A 54 5.18 2.24 -6.67
C LEU A 54 6.69 1.96 -6.70
N THR A 55 7.08 0.69 -6.66
CA THR A 55 8.49 0.25 -6.61
C THR A 55 9.06 -0.11 -7.97
N HIS A 56 8.25 -0.08 -9.03
CA HIS A 56 8.58 -0.58 -10.36
C HIS A 56 9.10 -2.03 -10.36
N ARG A 57 8.45 -2.90 -9.58
CA ARG A 57 8.77 -4.34 -9.45
C ARG A 57 7.61 -5.21 -9.92
N ASP A 58 7.88 -6.50 -10.15
CA ASP A 58 6.86 -7.48 -10.50
C ASP A 58 5.88 -7.75 -9.35
N ALA A 59 4.58 -7.71 -9.63
CA ALA A 59 3.54 -7.94 -8.63
C ALA A 59 3.61 -9.34 -7.99
N ASP A 60 4.04 -10.36 -8.72
CA ASP A 60 4.26 -11.71 -8.16
C ASP A 60 5.38 -11.74 -7.11
N LEU A 61 6.44 -10.95 -7.29
CA LEU A 61 7.49 -10.81 -6.28
C LEU A 61 6.96 -10.09 -5.04
N ILE A 62 6.16 -9.03 -5.24
CA ILE A 62 5.52 -8.30 -4.15
C ILE A 62 4.56 -9.21 -3.36
N LEU A 63 3.78 -10.06 -4.03
CA LEU A 63 2.91 -11.03 -3.37
C LEU A 63 3.70 -11.98 -2.47
N ASN A 64 4.83 -12.48 -2.96
CA ASN A 64 5.69 -13.33 -2.16
C ASN A 64 6.27 -12.59 -0.94
N ASP A 65 6.71 -11.33 -1.13
CA ASP A 65 7.17 -10.46 -0.04
C ASP A 65 6.07 -10.16 0.97
N LEU A 66 4.82 -9.94 0.51
CA LEU A 66 3.65 -9.72 1.33
C LEU A 66 3.39 -10.92 2.23
N TYR A 67 3.34 -12.13 1.66
CA TYR A 67 3.18 -13.34 2.46
C TYR A 67 4.34 -13.52 3.44
N ALA A 68 5.58 -13.26 3.02
CA ALA A 68 6.73 -13.33 3.91
C ALA A 68 6.66 -12.30 5.05
N ALA A 69 6.16 -11.10 4.79
CA ALA A 69 5.99 -10.03 5.77
C ALA A 69 4.88 -10.34 6.80
N VAL A 70 3.75 -10.87 6.32
CA VAL A 70 2.58 -11.20 7.16
C VAL A 70 2.81 -12.49 7.97
N THR A 71 3.46 -13.50 7.39
CA THR A 71 3.73 -14.78 8.06
C THR A 71 5.02 -14.79 8.87
N GLY A 72 5.94 -13.87 8.58
CA GLY A 72 7.21 -13.72 9.27
C GLY A 72 7.09 -12.89 10.54
N GLN A 73 8.07 -12.01 10.75
CA GLN A 73 8.05 -11.08 11.88
C GLN A 73 7.45 -9.75 11.40
N PRO A 74 6.19 -9.43 11.75
CA PRO A 74 5.60 -8.17 11.36
C PRO A 74 6.36 -7.01 12.02
N PRO A 75 6.41 -5.84 11.36
CA PRO A 75 7.01 -4.66 11.93
C PRO A 75 6.28 -4.24 13.22
N PRO A 76 6.96 -3.54 14.15
CA PRO A 76 6.37 -3.13 15.42
C PRO A 76 5.10 -2.31 15.18
N ALA A 77 4.04 -2.61 15.94
CA ALA A 77 2.77 -1.90 15.83
C ALA A 77 2.92 -0.37 16.00
N ALA A 78 3.87 0.08 16.82
CA ALA A 78 4.19 1.51 16.98
C ALA A 78 4.68 2.17 15.67
N GLU A 79 5.46 1.46 14.86
CA GLU A 79 5.93 1.96 13.57
C GLU A 79 4.83 1.94 12.52
N LEU A 80 3.99 0.90 12.54
CA LEU A 80 2.78 0.83 11.71
C LEU A 80 1.82 1.97 12.02
N GLN A 81 1.62 2.28 13.31
CA GLN A 81 0.76 3.38 13.76
C GLN A 81 1.33 4.74 13.34
N ALA A 82 2.65 4.94 13.44
CA ALA A 82 3.30 6.16 12.99
C ALA A 82 3.18 6.36 11.47
N LEU A 83 3.30 5.27 10.69
CA LEU A 83 3.08 5.29 9.26
C LEU A 83 1.61 5.55 8.91
N GLN A 84 0.67 4.95 9.64
CA GLN A 84 -0.75 5.20 9.48
C GLN A 84 -1.08 6.67 9.73
N ASP A 85 -0.58 7.24 10.84
CA ASP A 85 -0.78 8.64 11.21
C ASP A 85 -0.18 9.58 10.15
N LEU A 86 1.01 9.26 9.62
CA LEU A 86 1.60 9.99 8.50
C LEU A 86 0.68 9.96 7.26
N LEU A 87 0.18 8.78 6.88
CA LEU A 87 -0.72 8.65 5.73
C LEU A 87 -2.06 9.37 5.96
N GLU A 88 -2.57 9.35 7.19
CA GLU A 88 -3.79 10.06 7.58
C GLU A 88 -3.61 11.58 7.49
N GLN A 89 -2.49 12.11 8.01
CA GLN A 89 -2.13 13.52 7.90
C GLN A 89 -2.03 13.99 6.44
N HIS A 90 -1.56 13.11 5.55
CA HIS A 90 -1.46 13.40 4.12
C HIS A 90 -2.78 13.18 3.34
N GLY A 91 -3.85 12.73 4.01
CA GLY A 91 -5.16 12.48 3.40
C GLY A 91 -5.26 11.15 2.65
N ALA A 92 -4.25 10.28 2.74
CA ALA A 92 -4.27 8.96 2.10
C ALA A 92 -5.28 8.03 2.73
N TRP A 93 -5.53 8.17 4.04
CA TRP A 93 -6.49 7.32 4.75
C TRP A 93 -7.93 7.52 4.26
N SER A 94 -8.30 8.75 3.87
CA SER A 94 -9.63 9.03 3.32
C SER A 94 -9.90 8.27 2.01
N ILE A 95 -8.87 7.89 1.26
CA ILE A 95 -8.98 7.12 0.01
C ILE A 95 -9.02 5.61 0.31
N LEU A 96 -8.44 5.19 1.44
CA LEU A 96 -8.41 3.79 1.90
C LEU A 96 -9.74 3.35 2.52
N THR A 97 -10.53 4.28 3.05
CA THR A 97 -11.79 4.01 3.76
C THR A 97 -13.05 4.53 3.07
N ASP A 98 -12.95 5.03 1.83
CA ASP A 98 -14.14 5.46 1.08
C ASP A 98 -14.94 4.22 0.63
N GLU A 99 -16.16 4.09 1.17
CA GLU A 99 -17.08 2.94 1.06
C GLU A 99 -17.64 2.68 -0.36
#